data_AF-A0A2N5AAM9-F1
#
_entry.id   AF-A0A2N5AAM9-F1
#
_cell.length_a   1.000
_cell.length_b   1.000
_cell.length_c   1.000
_cell.angle_alpha   90.00
_cell.angle_beta   90.00
_cell.angle_gamma   90.00
#
_symmetry.space_group_name_H-M   'P 1'
#
loop_
_entity.id
_entity.type
_entity.pdbx_description
1 polymer ?
#
loop_
_entity_poly.entity_id
_entity_poly.type
_entity_poly.pdbx_seq_one_letter_code
_entity_poly.pdbx_strand_id
1 'polypeptide(L)'
;GLSYPLLQQLMAQHPNKRLVVTGFISRNQAGETVLLGRNGSDYSATQIGALAGASRVTIWSDVAGVYSADPRKVKDACLLPLLRLDEASELARLAAPVLHARTLQPVSASDIDLQLRCSYTPEQGSTRIERVLASGTGARIVTSHDDVCLVEFQVPASHDFKLAHKELDALLKRAQLRPLAVGVHADRKLLQFCYTSEVADSALKLLDEAGLPGELRLRQKLALVAMVGAGVTRNPLHCHRFWQQLKGQPVEFTWQSEEGISLVAVLRAGPTESLIQGLHQTLFRAEKRIGLMLFGKGNIGSRWLELFAREQTTLSARTGFEFVLAGVVDSKRSLLNYDGLDASRALAFFNDEAVEQDEESLFLWMRAHPYDDLVVLDVTASEQLADQYLDFASHGFHVISANKLAGASSSDKYRQIHDAFE
;
A
#
# COMPACT_ATOMS: atom_id res chain seq x y z
N GLY A 1 28.61 0.89 25.09
CA GLY A 1 29.39 2.13 24.89
C GLY A 1 29.31 3.01 26.13
N LEU A 2 30.13 4.07 26.20
CA LEU A 2 30.20 4.99 27.36
C LEU A 2 28.88 5.72 27.67
N SER A 3 27.98 5.84 26.70
CA SER A 3 26.71 6.58 26.85
C SER A 3 25.74 5.94 27.85
N TYR A 4 25.72 4.61 27.96
CA TYR A 4 24.81 3.90 28.88
C TYR A 4 25.07 4.26 30.35
N PRO A 5 26.29 4.09 30.91
CA PRO A 5 26.53 4.43 32.31
C PRO A 5 26.33 5.93 32.60
N LEU A 6 26.64 6.83 31.64
CA LEU A 6 26.39 8.27 31.80
C LEU A 6 24.91 8.59 31.92
N LEU A 7 24.06 7.97 31.10
CA LEU A 7 22.61 8.17 31.18
C LEU A 7 22.03 7.61 32.48
N GLN A 8 22.47 6.42 32.90
CA GLN A 8 22.03 5.82 34.17
C GLN A 8 22.39 6.70 35.37
N GLN A 9 23.61 7.27 35.38
CA GLN A 9 24.02 8.23 36.41
C GLN A 9 23.14 9.48 36.40
N LEU A 10 22.85 10.05 35.24
CA LEU A 10 21.99 11.23 35.11
C LEU A 10 20.56 10.97 35.61
N MET A 11 20.00 9.81 35.27
CA MET A 11 18.66 9.39 35.73
C MET A 11 18.63 9.17 37.25
N ALA A 12 19.67 8.57 37.82
CA ALA A 12 19.79 8.36 39.27
C ALA A 12 19.96 9.66 40.06
N GLN A 13 20.64 10.67 39.51
CA GLN A 13 20.81 12.00 40.13
C GLN A 13 19.52 12.82 40.16
N HIS A 14 18.58 12.53 39.26
CA HIS A 14 17.35 13.30 39.09
C HIS A 14 16.09 12.41 39.13
N PRO A 15 15.84 11.70 40.26
CA PRO A 15 14.69 10.83 40.38
C PRO A 15 13.39 11.62 40.28
N ASN A 16 12.39 11.06 39.60
CA ASN A 16 11.05 11.65 39.40
C ASN A 16 11.05 13.03 38.70
N LYS A 17 12.11 13.36 37.96
CA LYS A 17 12.15 14.57 37.13
C LYS A 17 11.99 14.23 35.65
N ARG A 18 11.44 15.18 34.89
CA ARG A 18 11.47 15.14 33.42
C ARG A 18 12.82 15.67 32.96
N LEU A 19 13.59 14.82 32.29
CA LEU A 19 14.87 15.19 31.71
C LEU A 19 14.65 15.74 30.30
N VAL A 20 15.18 16.93 30.04
CA VAL A 20 15.18 17.53 28.70
C VAL A 20 16.60 17.41 28.16
N VAL A 21 16.76 16.68 27.06
CA VAL A 21 18.05 16.42 26.43
C VAL A 21 18.07 17.07 25.05
N THR A 22 19.14 17.80 24.75
CA THR A 22 19.36 18.38 23.43
C THR A 22 19.67 17.28 22.41
N GLY A 23 18.82 17.12 21.40
CA GLY A 23 19.07 16.21 20.28
C GLY A 23 20.13 16.76 19.30
N PHE A 24 20.40 16.00 18.25
CA PHE A 24 21.29 16.33 17.11
C PHE A 24 22.79 16.40 17.42
N ILE A 25 23.17 16.57 18.69
CA ILE A 25 24.57 16.68 19.12
C ILE A 25 25.02 15.44 19.90
N SER A 26 26.30 15.13 19.81
CA SER A 26 26.98 14.05 20.55
C SER A 26 28.40 14.49 20.94
N ARG A 27 29.12 13.62 21.64
CA ARG A 27 30.52 13.83 22.06
C ARG A 27 31.41 12.72 21.52
N ASN A 28 32.52 13.08 20.86
CA ASN A 28 33.51 12.12 20.41
C ASN A 28 34.43 11.67 21.56
N GLN A 29 35.39 10.77 21.28
CA GLN A 29 36.33 10.27 22.30
C GLN A 29 37.30 11.35 22.82
N ALA A 30 37.56 12.40 22.04
CA ALA A 30 38.38 13.54 22.45
C ALA A 30 37.61 14.55 23.34
N GLY A 31 36.31 14.33 23.56
CA GLY A 31 35.47 15.20 24.38
C GLY A 31 34.82 16.36 23.61
N GLU A 32 35.01 16.42 22.30
CA GLU A 32 34.51 17.49 21.44
C GLU A 32 33.05 17.25 21.05
N THR A 33 32.28 18.34 20.89
CA THR A 33 30.91 18.26 20.37
C THR A 33 30.92 17.95 18.88
N VAL A 34 30.20 16.91 18.49
CA VAL A 34 30.01 16.49 17.09
C VAL A 34 28.53 16.45 16.75
N LEU A 35 28.21 16.68 15.47
CA LEU A 35 26.83 16.64 14.97
C LEU A 35 26.50 15.26 14.43
N LEU A 36 25.26 14.82 14.62
CA LEU A 36 24.77 13.50 14.18
C LEU A 36 24.29 13.49 12.72
N GLY A 37 24.28 14.66 12.07
CA GLY A 37 23.85 14.83 10.68
C GLY A 37 22.33 14.88 10.51
N ARG A 38 21.85 14.71 9.28
CA ARG A 38 20.42 14.79 8.91
C ARG A 38 19.57 13.89 9.81
N ASN A 39 18.47 14.45 10.32
CA ASN A 39 17.55 13.80 11.28
C ASN A 39 18.24 13.29 12.55
N GLY A 40 19.34 13.95 12.96
CA GLY A 40 20.09 13.61 14.17
C GLY A 40 19.29 13.77 15.46
N SER A 41 18.26 14.62 15.49
CA SER A 41 17.36 14.75 16.64
C SER A 41 16.51 13.49 16.85
N ASP A 42 15.91 12.96 15.78
CA ASP A 42 15.11 11.74 15.84
C ASP A 42 15.98 10.54 16.23
N TYR A 43 17.18 10.46 15.65
CA TYR A 43 18.17 9.45 16.04
C TYR A 43 18.59 9.58 17.51
N SER A 44 18.74 10.80 18.02
CA SER A 44 19.03 11.03 19.45
C SER A 44 17.89 10.49 20.32
N ALA A 45 16.64 10.76 19.95
CA ALA A 45 15.47 10.30 20.70
C ALA A 45 15.39 8.78 20.76
N THR A 46 15.53 8.08 19.62
CA THR A 46 15.47 6.62 19.59
C THR A 46 16.69 5.98 20.27
N GLN A 47 17.88 6.58 20.15
CA GLN A 47 19.09 6.10 20.83
C GLN A 47 19.02 6.27 22.35
N ILE A 48 18.53 7.42 22.85
CA ILE A 48 18.32 7.65 24.28
C ILE A 48 17.23 6.70 24.80
N GLY A 49 16.13 6.53 24.07
CA GLY A 49 15.07 5.58 24.42
C GLY A 49 15.62 4.15 24.61
N ALA A 50 16.47 3.70 23.68
CA ALA A 50 17.13 2.39 23.77
C ALA A 50 18.04 2.27 24.99
N LEU A 51 18.86 3.29 25.25
CA LEU A 51 19.77 3.29 26.41
C LEU A 51 19.03 3.37 27.74
N ALA A 52 17.87 4.02 27.77
CA ALA A 52 17.02 4.14 28.96
C ALA A 52 16.15 2.89 29.20
N GLY A 53 16.08 1.95 28.25
CA GLY A 53 15.14 0.83 28.31
C GLY A 53 13.68 1.29 28.24
N ALA A 54 13.40 2.36 27.50
CA ALA A 54 12.05 2.88 27.33
C ALA A 54 11.17 1.87 26.57
N SER A 55 9.92 1.69 27.00
CA SER A 55 8.95 0.86 26.26
C SER A 55 8.48 1.52 24.98
N ARG A 56 8.51 2.86 24.90
CA ARG A 56 8.02 3.63 23.75
C ARG A 56 8.85 4.88 23.52
N VAL A 57 9.06 5.21 22.25
CA VAL A 57 9.56 6.51 21.79
C VAL A 57 8.53 7.13 20.86
N THR A 58 8.21 8.41 21.07
CA THR A 58 7.29 9.16 20.21
C THR A 58 8.05 10.28 19.51
N ILE A 59 8.03 10.27 18.18
CA ILE A 59 8.52 11.37 17.35
C ILE A 59 7.34 12.27 17.04
N TRP A 60 7.44 13.51 17.48
CA TRP A 60 6.47 14.57 17.25
C TRP A 60 6.95 15.44 16.09
N SER A 61 6.25 15.43 14.96
CA SER A 61 6.59 16.18 13.75
C SER A 61 5.44 17.09 13.31
N ASP A 62 5.48 17.56 12.06
CA ASP A 62 4.45 18.35 11.38
C ASP A 62 3.43 17.48 10.60
N VAL A 63 3.56 16.16 10.64
CA VAL A 63 2.65 15.20 9.98
C VAL A 63 2.16 14.14 10.98
N ALA A 64 0.93 13.65 10.80
CA ALA A 64 0.31 12.70 11.73
C ALA A 64 1.01 11.32 11.74
N GLY A 65 1.74 10.97 10.68
CA GLY A 65 2.44 9.71 10.54
C GLY A 65 2.76 9.41 9.08
N VAL A 66 2.87 8.12 8.75
CA VAL A 66 3.09 7.64 7.38
C VAL A 66 1.75 7.43 6.69
N TYR A 67 1.62 8.00 5.50
CA TYR A 67 0.45 7.84 4.64
C TYR A 67 0.73 6.83 3.53
N SER A 68 -0.33 6.28 2.93
CA SER A 68 -0.26 5.36 1.78
C SER A 68 0.34 5.99 0.51
N ALA A 69 0.36 7.32 0.44
CA ALA A 69 1.09 8.11 -0.54
C ALA A 69 1.33 9.52 0.05
N ASP A 70 2.14 10.35 -0.61
CA ASP A 70 2.29 11.76 -0.19
C ASP A 70 0.92 12.48 -0.32
N PRO A 71 0.30 12.93 0.79
CA PRO A 71 -1.02 13.58 0.75
C PRO A 71 -1.03 14.91 -0.02
N ARG A 72 0.16 15.49 -0.30
CA ARG A 72 0.30 16.67 -1.15
C ARG A 72 0.15 16.35 -2.63
N LYS A 73 0.47 15.11 -3.05
CA LYS A 73 0.36 14.61 -4.43
C LYS A 73 -0.90 13.78 -4.66
N VAL A 74 -1.40 13.11 -3.62
CA VAL A 74 -2.58 12.23 -3.68
C VAL A 74 -3.57 12.61 -2.59
N LYS A 75 -4.73 13.17 -2.99
CA LYS A 75 -5.74 13.67 -2.05
C LYS A 75 -6.36 12.57 -1.19
N ASP A 76 -6.54 11.38 -1.76
CA ASP A 76 -7.14 10.22 -1.08
C ASP A 76 -6.09 9.37 -0.32
N ALA A 77 -4.93 9.95 0.02
CA ALA A 77 -3.92 9.26 0.79
C ALA A 77 -4.42 8.97 2.21
N CYS A 78 -4.34 7.71 2.63
CA CYS A 78 -4.81 7.24 3.93
C CYS A 78 -3.66 7.19 4.95
N LEU A 79 -3.91 7.64 6.18
CA LEU A 79 -2.96 7.47 7.28
C LEU A 79 -2.87 5.99 7.64
N LEU A 80 -1.65 5.46 7.74
CA LEU A 80 -1.40 4.08 8.15
C LEU A 80 -1.24 4.02 9.68
N PRO A 81 -2.18 3.39 10.43
CA PRO A 81 -2.08 3.33 11.89
C PRO A 81 -0.94 2.41 12.35
N LEU A 82 -0.62 1.40 11.54
CA LEU A 82 0.40 0.39 11.80
C LEU A 82 1.28 0.20 10.58
N LEU A 83 2.59 0.18 10.79
CA LEU A 83 3.60 -0.01 9.76
C LEU A 83 4.64 -1.01 10.24
N ARG A 84 5.04 -1.97 9.39
CA ARG A 84 6.10 -2.89 9.78
C ARG A 84 7.46 -2.18 9.79
N LEU A 85 8.37 -2.62 10.65
CA LEU A 85 9.71 -2.06 10.75
C LEU A 85 10.51 -2.23 9.45
N ASP A 86 10.31 -3.33 8.73
CA ASP A 86 10.95 -3.59 7.44
C ASP A 86 10.40 -2.68 6.33
N GLU A 87 9.08 -2.46 6.28
CA GLU A 87 8.43 -1.47 5.41
C GLU A 87 8.88 -0.03 5.73
N ALA A 88 8.97 0.33 7.02
CA ALA A 88 9.48 1.62 7.47
C ALA A 88 10.95 1.83 7.08
N SER A 89 11.78 0.79 7.23
CA SER A 89 13.19 0.82 6.84
C SER A 89 13.34 0.99 5.33
N GLU A 90 12.47 0.34 4.56
CA GLU A 90 12.47 0.42 3.11
C GLU A 90 11.99 1.79 2.60
N LEU A 91 10.96 2.38 3.22
CA LEU A 91 10.55 3.76 2.96
C LEU A 91 11.65 4.77 3.27
N ALA A 92 12.34 4.59 4.40
CA ALA A 92 13.44 5.45 4.80
C ALA A 92 14.63 5.34 3.85
N ARG A 93 14.92 4.12 3.34
CA ARG A 93 15.91 3.90 2.29
C ARG A 93 15.52 4.60 0.99
N LEU A 94 14.24 4.56 0.63
CA LEU A 94 13.69 5.26 -0.53
C LEU A 94 13.59 6.78 -0.33
N ALA A 95 14.17 7.33 0.73
CA ALA A 95 14.21 8.77 1.05
C ALA A 95 12.83 9.42 1.23
N ALA A 96 11.82 8.65 1.63
CA ALA A 96 10.50 9.20 1.95
C ALA A 96 10.62 10.24 3.09
N PRO A 97 9.98 11.42 2.97
CA PRO A 97 10.24 12.58 3.83
C PRO A 97 9.90 12.38 5.32
N VAL A 98 9.13 11.34 5.66
CA VAL A 98 8.59 11.11 7.01
C VAL A 98 9.54 10.33 7.93
N LEU A 99 10.44 9.50 7.37
CA LEU A 99 11.28 8.58 8.15
C LEU A 99 12.72 8.58 7.66
N HIS A 100 13.66 8.49 8.60
CA HIS A 100 15.08 8.39 8.30
C HIS A 100 15.67 7.07 8.78
N ALA A 101 16.53 6.45 7.96
CA ALA A 101 17.03 5.10 8.22
C ALA A 101 17.80 5.01 9.55
N ARG A 102 18.55 6.07 9.89
CA ARG A 102 19.28 6.15 11.17
C ARG A 102 18.33 6.15 12.38
N THR A 103 17.17 6.80 12.29
CA THR A 103 16.19 6.85 13.38
C THR A 103 15.68 5.46 13.74
N LEU A 104 15.55 4.57 12.74
CA LEU A 104 15.07 3.20 12.92
C LEU A 104 16.16 2.27 13.47
N GLN A 105 17.44 2.58 13.32
CA GLN A 105 18.53 1.68 13.72
C GLN A 105 18.49 1.30 15.22
N PRO A 106 18.30 2.22 16.20
CA PRO A 106 18.16 1.84 17.61
C PRO A 106 16.89 1.04 17.87
N VAL A 107 15.80 1.35 17.16
CA VAL A 107 14.52 0.62 17.26
C VAL A 107 14.70 -0.81 16.77
N SER A 108 15.40 -1.03 15.66
CA SER A 108 15.72 -2.35 15.13
C SER A 108 16.58 -3.22 16.05
N ALA A 109 17.30 -2.63 17.01
CA ALA A 109 18.14 -3.33 17.97
C ALA A 109 17.53 -3.44 19.38
N SER A 110 16.30 -2.96 19.61
CA SER A 110 15.65 -2.92 20.94
C SER A 110 14.15 -3.23 20.91
N ASP A 111 13.52 -3.45 22.05
CA ASP A 111 12.08 -3.73 22.14
C ASP A 111 11.21 -2.46 22.21
N ILE A 112 11.71 -1.35 21.67
CA ILE A 112 11.01 -0.06 21.69
C ILE A 112 9.87 -0.05 20.67
N ASP A 113 8.68 0.36 21.12
CA ASP A 113 7.62 0.81 20.22
C ASP A 113 7.92 2.23 19.72
N LEU A 114 8.04 2.41 18.41
CA LEU A 114 8.19 3.74 17.81
C LEU A 114 6.84 4.26 17.32
N GLN A 115 6.47 5.47 17.74
CA GLN A 115 5.22 6.13 17.33
C GLN A 115 5.52 7.48 16.68
N LEU A 116 4.85 7.77 15.57
CA LEU A 116 4.89 9.06 14.87
C LEU A 116 3.59 9.81 15.12
N ARG A 117 3.67 11.09 15.46
CA ARG A 117 2.51 11.96 15.72
C ARG A 117 2.73 13.38 15.19
N CYS A 118 1.63 14.07 14.92
CA CYS A 118 1.65 15.49 14.62
C CYS A 118 1.59 16.34 15.89
N SER A 119 2.47 17.34 16.01
CA SER A 119 2.47 18.30 17.11
C SER A 119 1.34 19.33 16.98
N TYR A 120 0.93 19.65 15.75
CA TYR A 120 -0.14 20.62 15.46
C TYR A 120 -1.54 20.02 15.59
N THR A 121 -1.68 18.72 15.30
CA THR A 121 -2.95 17.99 15.32
C THR A 121 -2.83 16.66 16.07
N PRO A 122 -2.67 16.69 17.41
CA PRO A 122 -2.43 15.48 18.19
C PRO A 122 -3.53 14.41 18.09
N GLU A 123 -4.77 14.82 17.77
CA GLU A 123 -5.94 13.92 17.68
C GLU A 123 -6.13 13.31 16.27
N GLN A 124 -5.33 13.69 15.27
CA GLN A 124 -5.46 13.22 13.87
C GLN A 124 -5.05 11.75 13.65
N GLY A 125 -4.69 11.04 14.73
CA GLY A 125 -4.16 9.69 14.69
C GLY A 125 -2.64 9.66 14.77
N SER A 126 -2.08 8.46 14.54
CA SER A 126 -0.64 8.21 14.63
C SER A 126 -0.27 6.95 13.85
N THR A 127 0.98 6.87 13.40
CA THR A 127 1.55 5.61 12.91
C THR A 127 2.40 4.97 14.01
N ARG A 128 2.14 3.72 14.34
CA ARG A 128 3.01 2.90 15.19
C ARG A 128 3.82 1.93 14.33
N ILE A 129 5.12 1.87 14.58
CA ILE A 129 6.06 0.98 13.88
C ILE A 129 6.27 -0.27 14.73
N GLU A 130 5.98 -1.43 14.15
CA GLU A 130 6.06 -2.73 14.82
C GLU A 130 6.95 -3.71 14.06
N ARG A 131 7.59 -4.64 14.77
CA ARG A 131 8.49 -5.63 14.14
C ARG A 131 7.75 -6.69 13.33
N VAL A 132 6.57 -7.10 13.78
CA VAL A 132 5.79 -8.17 13.16
C VAL A 132 4.32 -7.77 13.17
N LEU A 133 3.75 -7.59 11.98
CA LEU A 133 2.30 -7.59 11.80
C LEU A 133 1.83 -8.99 11.38
N ALA A 134 0.75 -9.47 11.98
CA ALA A 134 0.18 -10.79 11.70
C ALA A 134 -0.67 -10.84 10.40
N SER A 135 -0.85 -9.73 9.66
CA SER A 135 -1.66 -9.76 8.45
C SER A 135 -1.33 -8.66 7.43
N GLY A 136 -1.48 -9.01 6.15
CA GLY A 136 -1.33 -8.13 4.99
C GLY A 136 -0.09 -8.44 4.16
N THR A 137 -0.28 -9.02 2.97
CA THR A 137 0.75 -9.18 1.94
C THR A 137 0.44 -8.27 0.77
N GLY A 138 1.42 -7.47 0.34
CA GLY A 138 1.30 -6.57 -0.81
C GLY A 138 1.67 -5.11 -0.53
N ALA A 139 1.52 -4.25 -1.54
CA ALA A 139 1.88 -2.84 -1.45
C ALA A 139 0.93 -2.09 -0.51
N ARG A 140 1.51 -1.28 0.37
CA ARG A 140 0.79 -0.43 1.34
C ARG A 140 1.16 1.05 1.23
N ILE A 141 2.26 1.35 0.55
CA ILE A 141 2.67 2.73 0.24
C ILE A 141 3.08 2.83 -1.24
N VAL A 142 2.76 3.96 -1.86
CA VAL A 142 3.37 4.43 -3.10
C VAL A 142 4.17 5.70 -2.80
N THR A 143 5.41 5.80 -3.27
CA THR A 143 6.27 6.97 -3.07
C THR A 143 7.00 7.35 -4.36
N SER A 144 7.36 8.62 -4.49
CA SER A 144 8.16 9.10 -5.61
C SER A 144 9.13 10.22 -5.26
N HIS A 145 10.18 10.31 -6.08
CA HIS A 145 11.13 11.40 -6.10
C HIS A 145 11.23 11.95 -7.53
N ASP A 146 11.01 13.26 -7.69
CA ASP A 146 11.07 13.92 -9.00
C ASP A 146 12.48 14.40 -9.37
N ASP A 147 13.43 14.34 -8.42
CA ASP A 147 14.83 14.70 -8.61
C ASP A 147 15.75 13.64 -7.98
N VAL A 148 16.13 12.67 -8.81
CA VAL A 148 17.16 11.66 -8.48
C VAL A 148 18.28 11.69 -9.51
N CYS A 149 19.44 11.23 -9.08
CA CYS A 149 20.65 11.13 -9.88
C CYS A 149 21.06 9.67 -10.06
N LEU A 150 21.67 9.36 -11.20
CA LEU A 150 22.34 8.08 -11.46
C LEU A 150 23.84 8.28 -11.46
N VAL A 151 24.53 7.56 -10.58
CA VAL A 151 25.97 7.33 -10.67
C VAL A 151 26.18 6.07 -11.49
N GLU A 152 26.73 6.23 -12.68
CA GLU A 152 26.96 5.16 -13.64
C GLU A 152 28.42 4.71 -13.58
N PHE A 153 28.65 3.40 -13.54
CA PHE A 153 29.98 2.79 -13.59
C PHE A 153 30.04 1.83 -14.79
N GLN A 154 30.84 2.20 -15.79
CA GLN A 154 31.09 1.40 -16.98
C GLN A 154 32.30 0.50 -16.73
N VAL A 155 32.06 -0.82 -16.64
CA VAL A 155 33.13 -1.79 -16.43
C VAL A 155 33.86 -2.03 -17.77
N PRO A 156 35.20 -1.98 -17.81
CA PRO A 156 35.98 -2.24 -19.01
C PRO A 156 35.75 -3.66 -19.54
N ALA A 157 35.85 -3.82 -20.86
CA ALA A 157 35.67 -5.12 -21.51
C ALA A 157 36.62 -6.21 -20.95
N SER A 158 37.83 -5.82 -20.53
CA SER A 158 38.87 -6.70 -19.97
C SER A 158 38.59 -7.21 -18.56
N HIS A 159 37.60 -6.66 -17.85
CA HIS A 159 37.33 -6.99 -16.45
C HIS A 159 36.05 -7.82 -16.30
N ASP A 160 36.00 -8.62 -15.22
CA ASP A 160 34.83 -9.40 -14.86
C ASP A 160 33.74 -8.49 -14.26
N PHE A 161 32.61 -8.43 -14.95
CA PHE A 161 31.47 -7.61 -14.55
C PHE A 161 30.85 -8.04 -13.21
N LYS A 162 30.80 -9.35 -12.93
CA LYS A 162 30.22 -9.87 -11.68
C LYS A 162 31.10 -9.53 -10.49
N LEU A 163 32.43 -9.63 -10.66
CA LEU A 163 33.38 -9.26 -9.61
C LEU A 163 33.29 -7.76 -9.30
N ALA A 164 33.33 -6.92 -10.33
CA ALA A 164 33.18 -5.47 -10.17
C ALA A 164 31.88 -5.09 -9.46
N HIS A 165 30.75 -5.70 -9.83
CA HIS A 165 29.47 -5.47 -9.14
C HIS A 165 29.55 -5.83 -7.65
N LYS A 166 30.14 -6.97 -7.30
CA LYS A 166 30.28 -7.40 -5.91
C LYS A 166 31.18 -6.47 -5.08
N GLU A 167 32.28 -6.00 -5.67
CA GLU A 167 33.21 -5.08 -5.01
C GLU A 167 32.57 -3.71 -4.75
N LEU A 168 31.87 -3.17 -5.75
CA LEU A 168 31.14 -1.90 -5.63
C LEU A 168 30.01 -1.98 -4.60
N ASP A 169 29.21 -3.06 -4.62
CA ASP A 169 28.14 -3.27 -3.64
C ASP A 169 28.70 -3.37 -2.21
N ALA A 170 29.80 -4.11 -2.02
CA ALA A 170 30.48 -4.20 -0.72
C ALA A 170 31.02 -2.84 -0.23
N LEU A 171 31.59 -2.04 -1.13
CA LEU A 171 32.10 -0.71 -0.82
C LEU A 171 30.98 0.24 -0.37
N LEU A 172 29.88 0.29 -1.12
CA LEU A 172 28.72 1.13 -0.82
C LEU A 172 28.05 0.71 0.50
N LYS A 173 27.90 -0.60 0.74
CA LYS A 173 27.39 -1.14 2.00
C LYS A 173 28.27 -0.75 3.18
N ARG A 174 29.60 -0.86 3.06
CA ARG A 174 30.56 -0.47 4.12
C ARG A 174 30.49 1.02 4.44
N ALA A 175 30.30 1.87 3.43
CA ALA A 175 30.17 3.31 3.61
C ALA A 175 28.78 3.77 4.06
N GLN A 176 27.81 2.85 4.22
CA GLN A 176 26.41 3.16 4.51
C GLN A 176 25.75 4.06 3.44
N LEU A 177 26.22 4.00 2.19
CA LEU A 177 25.68 4.71 1.04
C LEU A 177 24.86 3.75 0.18
N ARG A 178 23.79 3.18 0.74
CA ARG A 178 22.93 2.24 0.00
C ARG A 178 22.12 3.01 -1.06
N PRO A 179 22.13 2.59 -2.34
CA PRO A 179 21.33 3.20 -3.40
C PRO A 179 19.81 3.10 -3.16
N LEU A 180 19.05 4.03 -3.76
CA LEU A 180 17.59 3.99 -3.89
C LEU A 180 17.15 2.86 -4.84
N ALA A 181 17.94 2.56 -5.86
CA ALA A 181 17.73 1.47 -6.81
C ALA A 181 19.04 1.18 -7.55
N VAL A 182 19.20 -0.05 -8.05
CA VAL A 182 20.39 -0.46 -8.80
C VAL A 182 19.99 -1.00 -10.18
N GLY A 183 20.51 -0.39 -11.24
CA GLY A 183 20.38 -0.87 -12.62
C GLY A 183 21.58 -1.73 -12.97
N VAL A 184 21.35 -3.00 -13.36
CA VAL A 184 22.41 -3.94 -13.74
C VAL A 184 22.22 -4.34 -15.19
N HIS A 185 23.07 -3.81 -16.08
CA HIS A 185 23.01 -4.05 -17.52
C HIS A 185 24.22 -4.88 -17.95
N ALA A 186 24.10 -6.19 -17.81
CA ALA A 186 25.19 -7.14 -18.05
C ALA A 186 25.64 -7.19 -19.53
N ASP A 187 24.72 -6.93 -20.46
CA ASP A 187 24.97 -6.83 -21.90
C ASP A 187 25.95 -5.71 -22.26
N ARG A 188 25.82 -4.57 -21.57
CA ARG A 188 26.65 -3.38 -21.77
C ARG A 188 27.75 -3.24 -20.72
N LYS A 189 27.87 -4.17 -19.79
CA LYS A 189 28.76 -4.09 -18.63
C LYS A 189 28.61 -2.77 -17.84
N LEU A 190 27.38 -2.31 -17.66
CA LEU A 190 27.05 -1.04 -17.01
C LEU A 190 26.31 -1.27 -15.68
N LEU A 191 26.76 -0.59 -14.63
CA LEU A 191 26.07 -0.50 -13.34
C LEU A 191 25.56 0.92 -13.14
N GLN A 192 24.34 1.06 -12.66
CA GLN A 192 23.72 2.36 -12.37
C GLN A 192 23.24 2.37 -10.92
N PHE A 193 23.69 3.33 -10.13
CA PHE A 193 23.31 3.49 -8.73
C PHE A 193 22.48 4.77 -8.57
N CYS A 194 21.22 4.61 -8.18
CA CYS A 194 20.29 5.72 -8.01
C CYS A 194 20.41 6.33 -6.61
N TYR A 195 20.56 7.65 -6.53
CA TYR A 195 20.65 8.42 -5.29
C TYR A 195 19.80 9.69 -5.37
N THR A 196 19.47 10.27 -4.22
CA THR A 196 18.97 11.64 -4.19
C THR A 196 20.10 12.62 -4.54
N SER A 197 19.75 13.83 -4.97
CA SER A 197 20.73 14.86 -5.33
C SER A 197 21.67 15.22 -4.17
N GLU A 198 21.23 15.11 -2.91
CA GLU A 198 22.08 15.41 -1.75
C GLU A 198 23.15 14.35 -1.47
N VAL A 199 22.93 13.10 -1.90
CA VAL A 199 23.83 11.97 -1.62
C VAL A 199 24.71 11.61 -2.82
N ALA A 200 24.27 11.95 -4.05
CA ALA A 200 24.92 11.56 -5.30
C ALA A 200 26.41 11.94 -5.36
N ASP A 201 26.78 13.17 -4.99
CA ASP A 201 28.18 13.63 -5.01
C ASP A 201 29.08 12.87 -4.03
N SER A 202 28.53 12.50 -2.86
CA SER A 202 29.28 11.72 -1.86
C SER A 202 29.52 10.30 -2.34
N ALA A 203 28.52 9.70 -2.99
CA ALA A 203 28.65 8.38 -3.60
C ALA A 203 29.64 8.39 -4.78
N LEU A 204 29.56 9.39 -5.65
CA LEU A 204 30.49 9.54 -6.77
C LEU A 204 31.94 9.64 -6.30
N LYS A 205 32.23 10.51 -5.31
CA LYS A 205 33.57 10.66 -4.73
C LYS A 205 34.09 9.35 -4.13
N LEU A 206 33.26 8.64 -3.38
CA LEU A 206 33.64 7.35 -2.80
C LEU A 206 34.03 6.32 -3.87
N LEU A 207 33.27 6.26 -4.96
CA LEU A 207 33.55 5.33 -6.05
C LEU A 207 34.79 5.71 -6.85
N ASP A 208 35.04 7.01 -7.02
CA ASP A 208 36.24 7.54 -7.69
C ASP A 208 37.51 7.26 -6.87
N GLU A 209 37.46 7.52 -5.56
CA GLU A 209 38.55 7.26 -4.61
C GLU A 209 38.87 5.77 -4.46
N ALA A 210 37.94 4.87 -4.78
CA ALA A 210 38.18 3.43 -4.76
C ALA A 210 39.16 2.98 -5.86
N GLY A 211 39.37 3.79 -6.90
CA GLY A 211 40.34 3.51 -7.96
C GLY A 211 40.04 2.24 -8.77
N LEU A 212 38.77 1.81 -8.80
CA LEU A 212 38.36 0.63 -9.56
C LEU A 212 38.44 0.91 -11.07
N PRO A 213 38.92 -0.04 -11.89
CA PRO A 213 39.05 0.15 -13.32
C PRO A 213 37.67 0.27 -13.98
N GLY A 214 37.34 1.47 -14.47
CA GLY A 214 36.08 1.79 -15.15
C GLY A 214 35.88 3.28 -15.34
N GLU A 215 34.84 3.66 -16.09
CA GLU A 215 34.45 5.06 -16.25
C GLU A 215 33.26 5.38 -15.36
N LEU A 216 33.37 6.44 -14.56
CA LEU A 216 32.30 6.99 -13.75
C LEU A 216 31.59 8.15 -14.48
N ARG A 217 30.26 8.17 -14.46
CA ARG A 217 29.46 9.28 -14.97
C ARG A 217 28.32 9.60 -14.03
N LEU A 218 27.99 10.89 -13.91
CA LEU A 218 26.83 11.36 -13.16
C LEU A 218 25.76 11.85 -14.13
N ARG A 219 24.56 11.27 -14.05
CA ARG A 219 23.37 11.76 -14.75
C ARG A 219 22.37 12.30 -13.74
N GLN A 220 21.81 13.46 -14.04
CA GLN A 220 20.87 14.17 -13.18
C GLN A 220 19.51 14.28 -13.87
N LYS A 221 18.50 14.80 -13.14
CA LYS A 221 17.14 15.06 -13.65
C LYS A 221 16.38 13.78 -14.04
N LEU A 222 16.57 12.72 -13.28
CA LEU A 222 15.73 11.53 -13.37
C LEU A 222 14.65 11.58 -12.29
N ALA A 223 13.66 10.71 -12.43
CA ALA A 223 12.64 10.51 -11.43
C ALA A 223 12.59 9.04 -10.99
N LEU A 224 12.00 8.80 -9.82
CA LEU A 224 11.83 7.47 -9.24
C LEU A 224 10.41 7.34 -8.72
N VAL A 225 9.77 6.21 -9.02
CA VAL A 225 8.52 5.78 -8.39
C VAL A 225 8.71 4.42 -7.75
N ALA A 226 8.09 4.20 -6.61
CA ALA A 226 8.19 2.95 -5.90
C ALA A 226 6.88 2.56 -5.22
N MET A 227 6.63 1.26 -5.15
CA MET A 227 5.63 0.64 -4.29
C MET A 227 6.34 -0.09 -3.16
N VAL A 228 5.88 0.09 -1.93
CA VAL A 228 6.45 -0.51 -0.72
C VAL A 228 5.38 -1.28 0.02
N GLY A 229 5.71 -2.50 0.42
CA GLY A 229 4.89 -3.34 1.29
C GLY A 229 5.39 -4.78 1.30
N ALA A 230 5.21 -5.45 2.43
CA ALA A 230 5.74 -6.79 2.62
C ALA A 230 5.17 -7.79 1.58
N GLY A 231 6.04 -8.40 0.78
CA GLY A 231 5.64 -9.35 -0.26
C GLY A 231 5.03 -8.71 -1.51
N VAL A 232 5.23 -7.40 -1.73
CA VAL A 232 4.77 -6.71 -2.95
C VAL A 232 5.25 -7.40 -4.23
N THR A 233 6.49 -7.89 -4.25
CA THR A 233 7.06 -8.58 -5.41
C THR A 233 6.45 -9.96 -5.67
N ARG A 234 5.84 -10.56 -4.63
CA ARG A 234 5.20 -11.89 -4.70
C ARG A 234 3.71 -11.81 -5.00
N ASN A 235 3.11 -10.61 -4.95
CA ASN A 235 1.70 -10.40 -5.28
C ASN A 235 1.58 -10.13 -6.80
N PRO A 236 1.07 -11.09 -7.60
CA PRO A 236 1.02 -10.94 -9.06
C PRO A 236 0.17 -9.76 -9.52
N LEU A 237 -0.91 -9.46 -8.79
CA LEU A 237 -1.83 -8.36 -9.11
C LEU A 237 -1.14 -7.00 -8.91
N HIS A 238 -0.40 -6.83 -7.82
CA HIS A 238 0.36 -5.61 -7.56
C HIS A 238 1.47 -5.40 -8.59
N CYS A 239 2.23 -6.45 -8.91
CA CYS A 239 3.22 -6.41 -9.98
C CYS A 239 2.57 -6.03 -11.32
N HIS A 240 1.44 -6.66 -11.67
CA HIS A 240 0.72 -6.37 -12.90
C HIS A 240 0.26 -4.91 -12.98
N ARG A 241 -0.39 -4.40 -11.93
CA ARG A 241 -0.84 -3.00 -11.84
C ARG A 241 0.33 -2.02 -11.95
N PHE A 242 1.46 -2.31 -11.30
CA PHE A 242 2.68 -1.51 -11.42
C PHE A 242 3.17 -1.42 -12.87
N TRP A 243 3.29 -2.56 -13.54
CA TRP A 243 3.74 -2.60 -14.94
C TRP A 243 2.75 -1.96 -15.91
N GLN A 244 1.46 -2.09 -15.65
CA GLN A 244 0.42 -1.45 -16.44
C GLN A 244 0.53 0.08 -16.39
N GLN A 245 0.75 0.65 -15.19
CA GLN A 245 0.93 2.10 -15.01
C GLN A 245 2.22 2.62 -15.66
N LEU A 246 3.26 1.79 -15.74
CA LEU A 246 4.52 2.14 -16.40
C LEU A 246 4.47 2.03 -17.93
N LYS A 247 3.40 1.48 -18.51
CA LYS A 247 3.26 1.35 -19.96
C LYS A 247 3.24 2.73 -20.62
N GLY A 248 4.17 2.94 -21.57
CA GLY A 248 4.32 4.23 -22.26
C GLY A 248 5.14 5.28 -21.50
N GLN A 249 5.58 4.99 -20.27
CA GLN A 249 6.47 5.86 -19.52
C GLN A 249 7.94 5.67 -19.96
N PRO A 250 8.78 6.72 -19.90
CA PRO A 250 10.18 6.64 -20.31
C PRO A 250 11.05 5.98 -19.23
N VAL A 251 10.82 4.69 -18.98
CA VAL A 251 11.54 3.90 -17.97
C VAL A 251 13.02 3.76 -18.37
N GLU A 252 13.92 4.08 -17.44
CA GLU A 252 15.36 3.84 -17.53
C GLU A 252 15.68 2.40 -17.13
N PHE A 253 15.26 2.00 -15.93
CA PHE A 253 15.30 0.61 -15.47
C PHE A 253 14.30 0.39 -14.33
N THR A 254 14.06 -0.87 -14.03
CA THR A 254 13.24 -1.31 -12.90
C THR A 254 14.10 -2.12 -11.95
N TRP A 255 13.77 -2.07 -10.66
CA TRP A 255 14.53 -2.74 -9.62
C TRP A 255 13.57 -3.26 -8.55
N GLN A 256 13.95 -4.37 -7.94
CA GLN A 256 13.20 -4.97 -6.84
C GLN A 256 14.14 -5.13 -5.66
N SER A 257 13.66 -4.84 -4.46
CA SER A 257 14.45 -5.07 -3.25
C SER A 257 14.74 -6.56 -3.06
N GLU A 258 15.93 -6.87 -2.54
CA GLU A 258 16.36 -8.25 -2.22
C GLU A 258 15.35 -8.98 -1.31
N GLU A 259 14.72 -8.26 -0.39
CA GLU A 259 13.73 -8.81 0.55
C GLU A 259 12.30 -8.86 -0.01
N GLY A 260 12.08 -8.36 -1.24
CA GLY A 260 10.77 -8.33 -1.88
C GLY A 260 9.76 -7.37 -1.25
N ILE A 261 10.24 -6.34 -0.56
CA ILE A 261 9.46 -5.31 0.14
C ILE A 261 9.18 -4.10 -0.76
N SER A 262 9.99 -3.84 -1.79
CA SER A 262 9.72 -2.77 -2.75
C SER A 262 9.89 -3.18 -4.21
N LEU A 263 9.08 -2.54 -5.05
CA LEU A 263 9.21 -2.47 -6.51
C LEU A 263 9.49 -1.02 -6.87
N VAL A 264 10.53 -0.79 -7.68
CA VAL A 264 11.00 0.55 -8.03
C VAL A 264 11.15 0.65 -9.54
N ALA A 265 10.79 1.82 -10.09
CA ALA A 265 11.10 2.20 -11.46
C ALA A 265 11.77 3.56 -11.47
N VAL A 266 12.91 3.62 -12.15
CA VAL A 266 13.62 4.88 -12.44
C VAL A 266 13.20 5.33 -13.84
N LEU A 267 12.83 6.60 -13.96
CA LEU A 267 12.29 7.21 -15.16
C LEU A 267 13.24 8.30 -15.66
N ARG A 268 13.39 8.40 -16.98
CA ARG A 268 14.18 9.48 -17.62
C ARG A 268 13.50 10.85 -17.57
N ALA A 269 12.24 10.91 -17.16
CA ALA A 269 11.47 12.15 -17.05
C ALA A 269 10.54 12.12 -15.84
N GLY A 270 10.38 13.29 -15.21
CA GLY A 270 9.25 13.62 -14.33
C GLY A 270 8.35 14.67 -14.98
N PRO A 271 7.34 15.20 -14.27
CA PRO A 271 6.95 14.87 -12.89
C PRO A 271 6.20 13.54 -12.76
N THR A 272 6.26 12.93 -11.59
CA THR A 272 5.70 11.60 -11.27
C THR A 272 4.29 11.62 -10.71
N GLU A 273 3.68 12.80 -10.57
CA GLU A 273 2.42 12.98 -9.84
C GLU A 273 1.27 12.15 -10.43
N SER A 274 1.05 12.20 -11.75
CA SER A 274 -0.01 11.42 -12.41
C SER A 274 0.21 9.91 -12.26
N LEU A 275 1.46 9.46 -12.29
CA LEU A 275 1.83 8.06 -12.14
C LEU A 275 1.61 7.58 -10.69
N ILE A 276 1.95 8.40 -9.71
CA ILE A 276 1.70 8.16 -8.28
C ILE A 276 0.20 8.09 -7.99
N GLN A 277 -0.60 9.02 -8.55
CA GLN A 277 -2.05 9.01 -8.42
C GLN A 277 -2.66 7.75 -9.03
N GLY A 278 -2.25 7.36 -10.24
CA GLY A 278 -2.73 6.14 -10.90
C GLY A 278 -2.34 4.86 -10.15
N LEU A 279 -1.09 4.78 -9.68
CA LEU A 279 -0.62 3.67 -8.83
C LEU A 279 -1.41 3.61 -7.52
N HIS A 280 -1.59 4.74 -6.83
CA HIS A 280 -2.35 4.77 -5.59
C HIS A 280 -3.82 4.38 -5.81
N GLN A 281 -4.50 4.95 -6.81
CA GLN A 281 -5.89 4.59 -7.13
C GLN A 281 -6.04 3.10 -7.47
N THR A 282 -5.12 2.53 -8.22
CA THR A 282 -5.19 1.10 -8.57
C THR A 282 -4.87 0.18 -7.40
N LEU A 283 -4.13 0.62 -6.39
CA LEU A 283 -3.75 -0.19 -5.23
C LEU A 283 -4.68 -0.02 -4.02
N PHE A 284 -5.19 1.20 -3.81
CA PHE A 284 -5.94 1.62 -2.62
C PHE A 284 -7.40 1.96 -2.91
N ARG A 285 -7.89 1.78 -4.14
CA ARG A 285 -9.34 1.61 -4.30
C ARG A 285 -9.75 0.44 -3.42
N ALA A 286 -10.67 0.69 -2.49
CA ALA A 286 -11.41 -0.37 -1.84
C ALA A 286 -11.87 -1.34 -2.94
N GLU A 287 -11.75 -2.65 -2.69
CA GLU A 287 -12.39 -3.62 -3.57
C GLU A 287 -13.83 -3.15 -3.77
N LYS A 288 -14.26 -2.93 -5.02
CA LYS A 288 -15.62 -2.44 -5.23
C LYS A 288 -16.56 -3.40 -4.52
N ARG A 289 -17.42 -2.88 -3.64
CA ARG A 289 -18.40 -3.69 -2.94
C ARG A 289 -19.57 -3.85 -3.89
N ILE A 290 -19.78 -5.07 -4.35
CA ILE A 290 -20.89 -5.43 -5.22
C ILE A 290 -21.95 -6.10 -4.35
N GLY A 291 -23.08 -5.42 -4.17
CA GLY A 291 -24.23 -6.01 -3.47
C GLY A 291 -24.96 -6.98 -4.37
N LEU A 292 -25.29 -8.16 -3.85
CA LEU A 292 -26.04 -9.21 -4.55
C LEU A 292 -27.41 -9.38 -3.92
N MET A 293 -28.46 -9.24 -4.73
CA MET A 293 -29.85 -9.49 -4.34
C MET A 293 -30.36 -10.74 -5.04
N LEU A 294 -30.58 -11.82 -4.28
CA LEU A 294 -31.08 -13.07 -4.83
C LEU A 294 -32.60 -13.14 -4.77
N PHE A 295 -33.26 -13.06 -5.92
CA PHE A 295 -34.69 -13.27 -6.06
C PHE A 295 -34.97 -14.72 -6.43
N GLY A 296 -35.64 -15.44 -5.53
CA GLY A 296 -36.00 -16.84 -5.69
C GLY A 296 -35.06 -17.79 -4.95
N LYS A 297 -35.53 -18.29 -3.79
CA LYS A 297 -34.83 -19.31 -2.98
C LYS A 297 -35.16 -20.76 -3.34
N GLY A 298 -35.71 -21.00 -4.54
CA GLY A 298 -36.07 -22.34 -5.02
C GLY A 298 -34.86 -23.23 -5.33
N ASN A 299 -35.06 -24.29 -6.10
CA ASN A 299 -33.98 -25.26 -6.41
C ASN A 299 -32.72 -24.61 -7.04
N ILE A 300 -32.90 -23.59 -7.88
CA ILE A 300 -31.78 -22.89 -8.51
C ILE A 300 -31.10 -21.96 -7.50
N GLY A 301 -31.89 -21.17 -6.75
CA GLY A 301 -31.37 -20.25 -5.74
C GLY A 301 -30.62 -20.94 -4.61
N SER A 302 -31.09 -22.09 -4.13
CA SER A 302 -30.40 -22.85 -3.09
C SER A 302 -29.04 -23.37 -3.57
N ARG A 303 -28.97 -23.90 -4.79
CA ARG A 303 -27.69 -24.32 -5.40
C ARG A 303 -26.76 -23.15 -5.66
N TRP A 304 -27.29 -22.00 -6.06
CA TRP A 304 -26.50 -20.79 -6.22
C TRP A 304 -25.90 -20.33 -4.89
N LEU A 305 -26.67 -20.33 -3.80
CA LEU A 305 -26.18 -19.98 -2.46
C LEU A 305 -25.07 -20.93 -1.98
N GLU A 306 -25.23 -22.24 -2.19
CA GLU A 306 -24.19 -23.24 -1.88
C GLU A 306 -22.89 -22.99 -2.66
N LEU A 307 -23.01 -22.72 -3.97
CA LEU A 307 -21.86 -22.41 -4.82
C LEU A 307 -21.21 -21.09 -4.43
N PHE A 308 -22.01 -20.06 -4.16
CA PHE A 308 -21.53 -18.76 -3.74
C PHE A 308 -20.78 -18.86 -2.40
N ALA A 309 -21.33 -19.54 -1.40
CA ALA A 309 -20.67 -19.78 -0.12
C ALA A 309 -19.29 -20.45 -0.27
N ARG A 310 -19.15 -21.37 -1.23
CA ARG A 310 -17.88 -22.07 -1.49
C ARG A 310 -16.87 -21.23 -2.27
N GLU A 311 -17.34 -20.46 -3.25
CA GLU A 311 -16.48 -19.80 -4.23
C GLU A 311 -16.28 -18.29 -3.98
N GLN A 312 -17.04 -17.66 -3.07
CA GLN A 312 -17.01 -16.21 -2.82
C GLN A 312 -15.59 -15.69 -2.59
N THR A 313 -14.81 -16.35 -1.74
CA THR A 313 -13.42 -15.94 -1.44
C THR A 313 -12.53 -16.03 -2.68
N THR A 314 -12.66 -17.10 -3.46
CA THR A 314 -11.89 -17.30 -4.70
C THR A 314 -12.30 -16.28 -5.78
N LEU A 315 -13.61 -16.00 -5.89
CA LEU A 315 -14.17 -15.06 -6.84
C LEU A 315 -13.71 -13.63 -6.54
N SER A 316 -13.76 -13.25 -5.26
CA SER A 316 -13.31 -11.94 -4.80
C SER A 316 -11.81 -11.76 -5.05
N ALA A 317 -11.00 -12.78 -4.68
CA ALA A 317 -9.56 -12.76 -4.94
C ALA A 317 -9.20 -12.68 -6.43
N ARG A 318 -9.99 -13.28 -7.33
CA ARG A 318 -9.73 -13.27 -8.78
C ARG A 318 -10.15 -11.96 -9.45
N THR A 319 -11.25 -11.35 -9.01
CA THR A 319 -11.85 -10.18 -9.66
C THR A 319 -11.41 -8.86 -9.03
N GLY A 320 -11.00 -8.87 -7.75
CA GLY A 320 -10.71 -7.67 -6.98
C GLY A 320 -11.96 -6.90 -6.57
N PHE A 321 -13.11 -7.57 -6.52
CA PHE A 321 -14.39 -7.06 -6.03
C PHE A 321 -14.80 -7.82 -4.77
N GLU A 322 -15.38 -7.11 -3.81
CA GLU A 322 -15.99 -7.71 -2.63
C GLU A 322 -17.46 -7.98 -2.96
N PHE A 323 -17.83 -9.25 -3.11
CA PHE A 323 -19.22 -9.61 -3.34
C PHE A 323 -19.94 -9.82 -2.00
N VAL A 324 -20.98 -9.03 -1.75
CA VAL A 324 -21.77 -9.07 -0.52
C VAL A 324 -23.16 -9.57 -0.84
N LEU A 325 -23.57 -10.70 -0.26
CA LEU A 325 -24.96 -11.14 -0.35
C LEU A 325 -25.84 -10.22 0.51
N ALA A 326 -26.43 -9.21 -0.11
CA ALA A 326 -27.18 -8.17 0.57
C ALA A 326 -28.60 -8.62 0.94
N GLY A 327 -29.19 -9.50 0.13
CA GLY A 327 -30.54 -9.97 0.37
C GLY A 327 -30.90 -11.25 -0.34
N VAL A 328 -31.84 -11.98 0.27
CA VAL A 328 -32.56 -13.09 -0.35
C VAL A 328 -34.05 -12.75 -0.28
N VAL A 329 -34.77 -12.95 -1.38
CA VAL A 329 -36.17 -12.54 -1.53
C VAL A 329 -37.00 -13.69 -2.11
N ASP A 330 -38.17 -13.94 -1.54
CA ASP A 330 -39.22 -14.78 -2.14
C ASP A 330 -40.43 -13.92 -2.55
N SER A 331 -41.54 -14.53 -2.96
CA SER A 331 -42.70 -13.78 -3.47
C SER A 331 -43.38 -12.88 -2.44
N LYS A 332 -43.08 -13.01 -1.15
CA LYS A 332 -43.75 -12.24 -0.07
C LYS A 332 -42.80 -11.73 1.01
N ARG A 333 -41.65 -12.37 1.19
CA ARG A 333 -40.73 -12.12 2.29
C ARG A 333 -39.33 -11.83 1.80
N SER A 334 -38.62 -11.03 2.57
CA SER A 334 -37.22 -10.67 2.33
C SER A 334 -36.40 -10.88 3.60
N LEU A 335 -35.14 -11.29 3.40
CA LEU A 335 -34.10 -11.27 4.41
C LEU A 335 -33.02 -10.33 3.88
N LEU A 336 -32.76 -9.22 4.59
CA LEU A 336 -31.97 -8.10 4.10
C LEU A 336 -30.92 -7.69 5.14
N ASN A 337 -29.67 -7.50 4.71
CA ASN A 337 -28.61 -6.96 5.54
C ASN A 337 -27.52 -6.29 4.69
N TYR A 338 -27.25 -5.00 4.92
CA TYR A 338 -26.21 -4.26 4.20
C TYR A 338 -24.78 -4.75 4.52
N ASP A 339 -24.56 -5.34 5.70
CA ASP A 339 -23.27 -5.91 6.09
C ASP A 339 -23.04 -7.31 5.48
N GLY A 340 -24.09 -7.87 4.87
CA GLY A 340 -24.06 -9.16 4.19
C GLY A 340 -24.69 -10.30 5.00
N LEU A 341 -25.22 -11.27 4.26
CA LEU A 341 -25.78 -12.51 4.78
C LEU A 341 -24.77 -13.65 4.58
N ASP A 342 -24.64 -14.51 5.58
CA ASP A 342 -23.90 -15.76 5.43
C ASP A 342 -24.68 -16.69 4.48
N ALA A 343 -24.18 -16.82 3.24
CA ALA A 343 -24.84 -17.63 2.21
C ALA A 343 -25.00 -19.11 2.60
N SER A 344 -24.14 -19.65 3.47
CA SER A 344 -24.26 -21.04 3.94
C SER A 344 -25.44 -21.25 4.90
N ARG A 345 -25.87 -20.18 5.57
CA ARG A 345 -26.96 -20.18 6.55
C ARG A 345 -28.17 -19.38 6.11
N ALA A 346 -28.09 -18.65 5.00
CA ALA A 346 -29.12 -17.74 4.52
C ALA A 346 -30.49 -18.43 4.41
N LEU A 347 -30.56 -19.68 3.96
CA LEU A 347 -31.84 -20.42 3.88
C LEU A 347 -32.43 -20.78 5.24
N ALA A 348 -31.58 -21.06 6.24
CA ALA A 348 -32.03 -21.34 7.60
C ALA A 348 -32.57 -20.06 8.25
N PHE A 349 -31.79 -18.98 8.22
CA PHE A 349 -32.21 -17.67 8.74
C PHE A 349 -33.43 -17.12 8.01
N PHE A 350 -33.58 -17.38 6.71
CA PHE A 350 -34.76 -16.92 5.97
C PHE A 350 -36.07 -17.51 6.53
N ASN A 351 -36.05 -18.74 7.05
CA ASN A 351 -37.28 -19.33 7.60
C ASN A 351 -37.69 -18.69 8.94
N ASP A 352 -36.72 -18.23 9.72
CA ASP A 352 -36.94 -17.74 11.08
C ASP A 352 -37.00 -16.20 11.17
N GLU A 353 -36.27 -15.49 10.31
CA GLU A 353 -36.01 -14.04 10.42
C GLU A 353 -36.53 -13.21 9.24
N ALA A 354 -37.01 -13.84 8.15
CA ALA A 354 -37.51 -13.09 7.00
C ALA A 354 -38.82 -12.36 7.31
N VAL A 355 -38.92 -11.11 6.87
CA VAL A 355 -40.05 -10.22 7.14
C VAL A 355 -40.93 -10.11 5.90
N GLU A 356 -42.25 -10.06 6.06
CA GLU A 356 -43.15 -9.69 4.95
C GLU A 356 -42.88 -8.25 4.55
N GLN A 357 -42.60 -8.03 3.28
CA GLN A 357 -42.25 -6.72 2.76
C GLN A 357 -42.94 -6.49 1.42
N ASP A 358 -43.56 -5.32 1.27
CA ASP A 358 -44.13 -4.89 0.00
C ASP A 358 -43.03 -4.48 -0.99
N GLU A 359 -43.38 -4.47 -2.27
CA GLU A 359 -42.45 -4.19 -3.37
C GLU A 359 -41.84 -2.78 -3.30
N GLU A 360 -42.63 -1.77 -2.91
CA GLU A 360 -42.15 -0.38 -2.80
C GLU A 360 -41.11 -0.24 -1.68
N SER A 361 -41.37 -0.83 -0.52
CA SER A 361 -40.45 -0.84 0.61
C SER A 361 -39.15 -1.57 0.29
N LEU A 362 -39.22 -2.71 -0.42
CA LEU A 362 -38.03 -3.44 -0.86
C LEU A 362 -37.21 -2.61 -1.85
N PHE A 363 -37.87 -1.96 -2.81
CA PHE A 363 -37.21 -1.12 -3.80
C PHE A 363 -36.53 0.11 -3.16
N LEU A 364 -37.19 0.75 -2.20
CA LEU A 364 -36.61 1.85 -1.42
C LEU A 364 -35.35 1.41 -0.65
N TRP A 365 -35.39 0.22 -0.04
CA TRP A 365 -34.23 -0.36 0.64
C TRP A 365 -33.08 -0.65 -0.33
N MET A 366 -33.38 -1.21 -1.50
CA MET A 366 -32.38 -1.45 -2.55
C MET A 366 -31.75 -0.13 -2.99
N ARG A 367 -32.51 0.93 -3.23
CA ARG A 367 -31.99 2.25 -3.61
C ARG A 367 -31.09 2.90 -2.55
N ALA A 368 -31.29 2.58 -1.28
CA ALA A 368 -30.50 3.12 -0.19
C ALA A 368 -29.19 2.33 0.07
N HIS A 369 -28.81 1.43 -0.84
CA HIS A 369 -27.65 0.57 -0.64
C HIS A 369 -26.32 1.35 -0.52
N PRO A 370 -25.37 0.88 0.32
CA PRO A 370 -24.06 1.51 0.47
C PRO A 370 -23.00 0.97 -0.52
N TYR A 371 -23.38 0.06 -1.43
CA TYR A 371 -22.49 -0.60 -2.38
C TYR A 371 -22.12 0.29 -3.58
N ASP A 372 -20.99 -0.01 -4.23
CA ASP A 372 -20.59 0.66 -5.48
C ASP A 372 -21.53 0.33 -6.64
N ASP A 373 -21.96 -0.93 -6.70
CA ASP A 373 -22.89 -1.46 -7.70
C ASP A 373 -23.80 -2.50 -7.02
N LEU A 374 -25.07 -2.57 -7.44
CA LEU A 374 -26.04 -3.57 -6.97
C LEU A 374 -26.45 -4.47 -8.15
N VAL A 375 -26.38 -5.79 -7.94
CA VAL A 375 -26.73 -6.81 -8.93
C VAL A 375 -27.92 -7.60 -8.43
N VAL A 376 -28.99 -7.60 -9.24
CA VAL A 376 -30.21 -8.39 -9.06
C VAL A 376 -30.06 -9.72 -9.78
N LEU A 377 -30.14 -10.81 -9.02
CA LEU A 377 -30.13 -12.18 -9.52
C LEU A 377 -31.57 -12.69 -9.56
N ASP A 378 -32.20 -12.66 -10.74
CA ASP A 378 -33.55 -13.21 -10.91
C ASP A 378 -33.49 -14.67 -11.34
N VAL A 379 -33.68 -15.57 -10.38
CA VAL A 379 -33.83 -17.02 -10.62
C VAL A 379 -35.27 -17.48 -10.40
N THR A 380 -36.23 -16.56 -10.53
CA THR A 380 -37.66 -16.83 -10.41
C THR A 380 -38.30 -17.16 -11.78
N ALA A 381 -39.60 -17.45 -11.74
CA ALA A 381 -40.47 -17.49 -12.92
C ALA A 381 -41.55 -16.41 -12.82
N SER A 382 -41.25 -15.27 -12.18
CA SER A 382 -42.20 -14.18 -11.94
C SER A 382 -42.26 -13.22 -13.12
N GLU A 383 -43.45 -13.00 -13.69
CA GLU A 383 -43.65 -11.98 -14.73
C GLU A 383 -43.57 -10.57 -14.13
N GLN A 384 -44.13 -10.37 -12.93
CA GLN A 384 -44.10 -9.10 -12.21
C GLN A 384 -42.67 -8.59 -11.98
N LEU A 385 -41.74 -9.49 -11.60
CA LEU A 385 -40.35 -9.11 -11.40
C LEU A 385 -39.64 -8.79 -12.73
N ALA A 386 -39.98 -9.51 -13.80
CA ALA A 386 -39.45 -9.24 -15.14
C ALA A 386 -39.90 -7.87 -15.67
N ASP A 387 -41.09 -7.42 -15.30
CA ASP A 387 -41.62 -6.10 -15.69
C ASP A 387 -40.84 -4.94 -15.04
N GLN A 388 -40.21 -5.19 -13.88
CA GLN A 388 -39.43 -4.20 -13.14
C GLN A 388 -37.99 -4.03 -13.68
N TYR A 389 -37.57 -4.79 -14.68
CA TYR A 389 -36.19 -4.71 -15.18
C TYR A 389 -35.81 -3.33 -15.72
N LEU A 390 -36.76 -2.64 -16.36
CA LEU A 390 -36.55 -1.27 -16.83
C LEU A 390 -36.35 -0.30 -15.67
N ASP A 391 -37.08 -0.49 -14.58
CA ASP A 391 -36.94 0.31 -13.37
C ASP A 391 -35.58 0.06 -12.71
N PHE A 392 -35.12 -1.19 -12.65
CA PHE A 392 -33.78 -1.54 -12.17
C PHE A 392 -32.68 -0.86 -13.01
N ALA A 393 -32.78 -0.92 -14.34
CA ALA A 393 -31.84 -0.26 -15.23
C ALA A 393 -31.78 1.26 -15.02
N SER A 394 -32.95 1.92 -14.90
CA SER A 394 -33.03 3.37 -14.69
C SER A 394 -32.39 3.86 -13.39
N HIS A 395 -32.24 2.96 -12.41
CA HIS A 395 -31.58 3.23 -11.13
C HIS A 395 -30.12 2.75 -11.09
N GLY A 396 -29.57 2.27 -12.22
CA GLY A 396 -28.20 1.81 -12.34
C GLY A 396 -27.92 0.46 -11.69
N PHE A 397 -28.96 -0.33 -11.41
CA PHE A 397 -28.78 -1.71 -10.98
C PHE A 397 -28.45 -2.60 -12.17
N HIS A 398 -27.73 -3.69 -11.92
CA HIS A 398 -27.42 -4.71 -12.91
C HIS A 398 -28.37 -5.89 -12.73
N VAL A 399 -28.75 -6.59 -13.80
CA VAL A 399 -29.62 -7.77 -13.72
C VAL A 399 -28.96 -8.99 -14.36
N ILE A 400 -28.93 -10.10 -13.64
CA ILE A 400 -28.58 -11.43 -14.16
C ILE A 400 -29.81 -12.31 -14.00
N SER A 401 -30.38 -12.74 -15.12
CA SER A 401 -31.66 -13.44 -15.12
C SER A 401 -31.57 -14.86 -15.69
N ALA A 402 -32.15 -15.82 -14.96
CA ALA A 402 -32.54 -17.13 -15.47
C ALA A 402 -34.04 -17.20 -15.78
N ASN A 403 -34.78 -16.10 -15.54
CA ASN A 403 -36.19 -15.98 -15.83
C ASN A 403 -36.41 -15.81 -17.34
N LYS A 404 -37.17 -16.74 -17.92
CA LYS A 404 -37.38 -16.81 -19.37
C LYS A 404 -38.41 -15.81 -19.88
N LEU A 405 -39.21 -15.22 -19.00
CA LEU A 405 -40.35 -14.37 -19.39
C LEU A 405 -39.89 -13.04 -20.00
N ALA A 406 -38.82 -12.44 -19.47
CA ALA A 406 -38.24 -11.22 -20.04
C ALA A 406 -37.72 -11.47 -21.47
N GLY A 407 -36.96 -12.55 -21.67
CA GLY A 407 -36.40 -12.94 -22.97
C GLY A 407 -37.42 -13.47 -23.99
N ALA A 408 -38.57 -13.96 -23.52
CA ALA A 408 -39.67 -14.44 -24.35
C ALA A 408 -40.80 -13.40 -24.53
N SER A 409 -40.58 -12.16 -24.07
CA SER A 409 -41.55 -11.07 -24.21
C SER A 409 -41.67 -10.58 -25.66
N SER A 410 -42.58 -9.64 -25.93
CA SER A 410 -42.73 -9.05 -27.25
C SER A 410 -41.41 -8.43 -27.73
N SER A 411 -41.16 -8.43 -29.03
CA SER A 411 -39.88 -7.92 -29.59
C SER A 411 -39.58 -6.48 -29.18
N ASP A 412 -40.61 -5.65 -29.03
CA ASP A 412 -40.46 -4.25 -28.58
C ASP A 412 -40.05 -4.17 -27.10
N LYS A 413 -40.68 -4.96 -26.23
CA LYS A 413 -40.36 -5.01 -24.80
C LYS A 413 -38.97 -5.59 -24.55
N TYR A 414 -38.60 -6.65 -25.28
CA TYR A 414 -37.26 -7.21 -25.21
C TYR A 414 -36.19 -6.19 -25.60
N ARG A 415 -36.38 -5.45 -26.71
CA ARG A 415 -35.44 -4.39 -27.12
C ARG A 415 -35.35 -3.28 -26.09
N GLN A 416 -36.48 -2.82 -25.54
CA GLN A 416 -36.46 -1.80 -24.49
C GLN A 416 -35.65 -2.24 -23.27
N ILE A 417 -35.81 -3.50 -22.84
CA ILE A 417 -35.02 -4.05 -21.73
C ILE A 417 -33.55 -4.11 -22.11
N HIS A 418 -33.22 -4.65 -23.30
CA HIS A 418 -31.84 -4.76 -23.75
C HIS A 418 -31.13 -3.40 -23.86
N ASP A 419 -31.79 -2.42 -24.49
CA ASP A 419 -31.26 -1.06 -24.69
C ASP A 419 -31.10 -0.30 -23.36
N ALA A 420 -31.86 -0.67 -22.32
CA ALA A 420 -31.74 -0.04 -21.01
C ALA A 420 -30.49 -0.49 -20.23
N PHE A 421 -29.88 -1.63 -20.59
CA PHE A 421 -28.69 -2.19 -19.93
C PHE A 421 -27.41 -2.13 -20.78
N GLU A 422 -27.47 -1.62 -22.02
CA GLU A 422 -26.29 -1.21 -22.83
C GLU A 422 -25.86 0.23 -22.51
#